data_AF-A0A352M623-F1
#
_entry.id   AF-A0A352M623-F1
#
_cell.length_a   1.000
_cell.length_b   1.000
_cell.length_c   1.000
_cell.angle_alpha   90.00
_cell.angle_beta   90.00
_cell.angle_gamma   90.00
#
_symmetry.space_group_name_H-M   'P 1'
#
loop_
_entity.id
_entity.type
_entity.pdbx_description
1 polymer ?
#
loop_
_entity_poly.entity_id
_entity_poly.type
_entity_poly.pdbx_seq_one_letter_code
_entity_poly.pdbx_strand_id
1 'polypeptide(L)'
;MKCAVSLCLFLYSVCCMASGVAHAAGKDGGGYKLYKGAWFDIMYPAGFTVRPSIKSSTSAEGYDSVFFVSPDGKVEFYISSPQWRGSNGDIAIDEKTEKKVDEEVQKNKGRKVTYFTIAAKNGSYTRTYQHTTENDGTAEWVIGIKYAGQKDYDRYKSDYLKFKGSLKQYADGL
;
A
#
# COMPACT_ATOMS: atom_id res chain seq x y z
N MET A 1 46.77 -13.96 -15.45
CA MET A 1 46.44 -14.74 -14.24
C MET A 1 44.93 -14.83 -14.15
N LYS A 2 44.37 -16.03 -14.28
CA LYS A 2 42.93 -16.30 -14.26
C LYS A 2 42.57 -16.73 -12.83
N CYS A 3 41.74 -15.97 -12.13
CA CYS A 3 41.13 -16.40 -10.87
C CYS A 3 39.69 -16.81 -11.16
N ALA A 4 39.45 -18.12 -11.19
CA ALA A 4 38.13 -18.72 -11.12
C ALA A 4 37.80 -18.92 -9.63
N VAL A 5 36.65 -18.42 -9.17
CA VAL A 5 36.12 -18.74 -7.85
C VAL A 5 34.80 -19.47 -8.01
N SER A 6 34.91 -20.78 -7.84
CA SER A 6 34.04 -21.69 -7.10
C SER A 6 32.52 -21.47 -7.13
N LEU A 7 31.91 -22.32 -7.96
CA LEU A 7 30.60 -22.95 -7.84
C LEU A 7 30.16 -23.15 -6.37
N CYS A 8 29.00 -22.60 -5.98
CA CYS A 8 28.30 -22.97 -4.75
C CYS A 8 26.91 -23.53 -5.11
N LEU A 9 26.83 -24.86 -5.15
CA LEU A 9 25.60 -25.65 -5.22
C LEU A 9 24.87 -25.55 -3.89
N PHE A 10 23.71 -24.89 -3.87
CA PHE A 10 22.70 -25.10 -2.82
C PHE A 10 21.60 -26.00 -3.37
N LEU A 11 21.79 -27.30 -3.20
CA LEU A 11 20.72 -28.29 -3.20
C LEU A 11 20.16 -28.37 -1.77
N TYR A 12 18.94 -27.88 -1.58
CA TYR A 12 18.13 -28.27 -0.42
C TYR A 12 16.71 -28.62 -0.87
N SER A 13 16.48 -29.93 -0.87
CA SER A 13 15.32 -30.62 -0.32
C SER A 13 13.92 -30.26 -0.85
N VAL A 14 13.42 -31.15 -1.70
CA VAL A 14 12.00 -31.44 -1.90
C VAL A 14 11.40 -31.90 -0.57
N CYS A 15 10.38 -31.19 -0.08
CA CYS A 15 9.53 -31.67 1.01
C CYS A 15 8.06 -31.57 0.58
N CYS A 16 7.46 -32.75 0.44
CA CYS A 16 6.07 -33.15 0.58
C CYS A 16 4.95 -32.16 0.19
N MET A 17 4.23 -32.56 -0.84
CA MET A 17 2.88 -32.09 -1.14
C MET A 17 1.96 -32.31 0.06
N ALA A 18 1.53 -31.22 0.68
CA ALA A 18 0.25 -31.18 1.39
C ALA A 18 -0.72 -30.43 0.49
N SER A 19 -1.60 -31.19 -0.16
CA SER A 19 -2.73 -30.73 -0.96
C SER A 19 -3.72 -29.99 -0.08
N GLY A 20 -3.43 -28.74 0.25
CA GLY A 20 -4.43 -27.79 0.72
C GLY A 20 -5.17 -27.27 -0.49
N VAL A 21 -6.38 -27.78 -0.73
CA VAL A 21 -7.31 -27.18 -1.70
C VAL A 21 -7.59 -25.77 -1.21
N ALA A 22 -6.88 -24.79 -1.76
CA ALA A 22 -7.21 -23.40 -1.57
C ALA A 22 -8.61 -23.21 -2.18
N HIS A 23 -9.62 -23.15 -1.31
CA HIS A 23 -10.89 -22.52 -1.66
C HIS A 23 -10.56 -21.07 -1.98
N ALA A 24 -10.29 -20.80 -3.26
CA ALA A 24 -10.37 -19.47 -3.81
C ALA A 24 -11.83 -19.05 -3.69
N ALA A 25 -12.18 -18.41 -2.57
CA ALA A 25 -13.39 -17.62 -2.49
C ALA A 25 -13.35 -16.66 -3.69
N GLY A 26 -14.37 -16.75 -4.53
CA GLY A 26 -14.43 -16.12 -5.84
C GLY A 26 -13.97 -14.67 -5.80
N LYS A 27 -13.22 -14.28 -6.83
CA LYS A 27 -13.04 -12.88 -7.18
C LYS A 27 -14.38 -12.43 -7.78
N ASP A 28 -15.36 -12.12 -6.93
CA ASP A 28 -16.66 -11.66 -7.40
C ASP A 28 -16.44 -10.46 -8.32
N GLY A 29 -16.91 -10.61 -9.56
CA GLY A 29 -16.61 -9.79 -10.74
C GLY A 29 -17.12 -8.36 -10.69
N GLY A 30 -16.75 -7.60 -9.66
CA GLY A 30 -16.90 -6.15 -9.62
C GLY A 30 -15.76 -5.50 -10.39
N GLY A 31 -16.10 -4.62 -11.34
CA GLY A 31 -15.13 -3.75 -12.03
C GLY A 31 -14.43 -2.77 -11.08
N TYR A 32 -14.02 -1.61 -11.59
CA TYR A 32 -13.38 -0.58 -10.77
C TYR A 32 -14.27 0.65 -10.67
N LYS A 33 -14.25 1.32 -9.52
CA LYS A 33 -14.92 2.60 -9.27
C LYS A 33 -13.87 3.69 -9.09
N LEU A 34 -14.23 4.90 -9.51
CA LEU A 34 -13.44 6.10 -9.26
C LEU A 34 -13.83 6.69 -7.91
N TYR A 35 -12.85 6.95 -7.06
CA TYR A 35 -13.00 7.78 -5.88
C TYR A 35 -12.41 9.16 -6.14
N LYS A 36 -13.14 10.20 -5.74
CA LYS A 36 -12.72 11.60 -5.82
C LYS A 36 -12.34 12.09 -4.44
N GLY A 37 -11.04 12.23 -4.21
CA GLY A 37 -10.46 12.89 -3.04
C GLY A 37 -10.51 14.41 -3.17
N ALA A 38 -9.94 15.10 -2.19
CA ALA A 38 -9.86 16.56 -2.23
C ALA A 38 -8.94 17.06 -3.34
N TRP A 39 -7.77 16.41 -3.49
CA TRP A 39 -6.71 16.77 -4.43
C TRP A 39 -6.23 15.61 -5.27
N PHE A 40 -7.03 14.55 -5.36
CA PHE A 40 -6.68 13.38 -6.14
C PHE A 40 -7.91 12.61 -6.61
N ASP A 41 -7.72 11.85 -7.68
CA ASP A 41 -8.61 10.80 -8.15
C ASP A 41 -7.88 9.46 -8.07
N ILE A 42 -8.58 8.39 -7.66
CA ILE A 42 -8.00 7.03 -7.59
C ILE A 42 -9.05 5.95 -7.89
N MET A 43 -8.64 4.90 -8.61
CA MET A 43 -9.51 3.76 -8.94
C MET A 43 -9.37 2.65 -7.90
N TYR A 44 -10.48 2.10 -7.44
CA TYR A 44 -10.50 0.99 -6.47
C TYR A 44 -11.47 -0.12 -6.90
N PRO A 45 -11.31 -1.37 -6.42
CA PRO A 45 -12.23 -2.46 -6.78
C PRO A 45 -13.65 -2.18 -6.30
N ALA A 46 -14.65 -2.37 -7.15
CA ALA A 46 -16.02 -1.91 -6.92
C ALA A 46 -16.73 -2.51 -5.70
N GLY A 47 -16.26 -3.66 -5.23
CA GLY A 47 -16.77 -4.34 -4.03
C GLY A 47 -16.14 -3.86 -2.72
N PHE A 48 -15.11 -3.01 -2.76
CA PHE A 48 -14.47 -2.53 -1.54
C PHE A 48 -15.32 -1.45 -0.87
N THR A 49 -15.36 -1.48 0.45
CA THR A 49 -15.99 -0.44 1.27
C THR A 49 -15.04 0.75 1.40
N VAL A 50 -15.53 1.94 1.08
CA VAL A 50 -14.77 3.19 1.21
C VAL A 50 -14.94 3.73 2.62
N ARG A 51 -13.83 4.05 3.29
CA ARG A 51 -13.79 4.66 4.61
C ARG A 51 -12.91 5.90 4.57
N PRO A 52 -13.50 7.09 4.36
CA PRO A 52 -12.78 8.36 4.42
C PRO A 52 -12.16 8.56 5.82
N SER A 53 -11.01 9.23 5.88
CA SER A 53 -10.24 9.40 7.12
C SER A 53 -9.97 10.87 7.41
N ILE A 54 -8.93 11.47 6.82
CA ILE A 54 -8.56 12.86 7.07
C ILE A 54 -9.30 13.76 6.11
N LYS A 55 -10.17 14.63 6.65
CA LYS A 55 -10.84 15.69 5.88
C LYS A 55 -9.80 16.72 5.43
N SER A 56 -9.92 17.20 4.20
CA SER A 56 -8.98 18.20 3.68
C SER A 56 -9.09 19.53 4.40
N SER A 57 -7.94 20.15 4.66
CA SER A 57 -7.86 21.52 5.21
C SER A 57 -7.75 22.59 4.12
N THR A 58 -7.39 22.21 2.89
CA THR A 58 -7.19 23.14 1.76
C THR A 58 -8.29 23.03 0.70
N SER A 59 -9.19 22.06 0.81
CA SER A 59 -10.40 21.98 -0.01
C SER A 59 -11.66 21.97 0.86
N ALA A 60 -12.71 22.65 0.40
CA ALA A 60 -14.03 22.59 1.04
C ALA A 60 -14.65 21.18 0.95
N GLU A 61 -14.32 20.44 -0.12
CA GLU A 61 -14.87 19.12 -0.42
C GLU A 61 -13.81 18.02 -0.40
N GLY A 62 -14.26 16.77 -0.29
CA GLY A 62 -13.36 15.61 -0.32
C GLY A 62 -12.50 15.43 0.94
N TYR A 63 -11.65 14.41 0.90
CA TYR A 63 -10.75 13.98 1.97
C TYR A 63 -9.33 13.87 1.42
N ASP A 64 -8.34 14.18 2.25
CA ASP A 64 -6.93 14.01 1.90
C ASP A 64 -6.50 12.55 2.05
N SER A 65 -7.13 11.77 2.94
CA SER A 65 -6.83 10.35 3.11
C SER A 65 -8.07 9.45 3.22
N VAL A 66 -7.93 8.22 2.74
CA VAL A 66 -9.02 7.25 2.58
C VAL A 66 -8.50 5.82 2.66
N PHE A 67 -9.30 4.97 3.30
CA PHE A 67 -9.12 3.51 3.31
C PHE A 67 -10.16 2.83 2.41
N PHE A 68 -9.75 1.76 1.73
CA PHE A 68 -10.63 0.90 0.92
C PHE A 68 -10.51 -0.52 1.43
N VAL A 69 -11.56 -1.05 2.03
CA VAL A 69 -11.54 -2.35 2.74
C VAL A 69 -12.17 -3.43 1.86
N SER A 70 -11.49 -4.56 1.70
CA SER A 70 -12.02 -5.70 0.96
C SER A 70 -13.29 -6.27 1.62
N PRO A 71 -14.20 -6.90 0.85
CA PRO A 71 -15.44 -7.48 1.41
C PRO A 71 -15.22 -8.48 2.55
N ASP A 72 -14.10 -9.20 2.52
CA ASP A 72 -13.70 -10.18 3.54
C ASP A 72 -12.90 -9.58 4.71
N GLY A 73 -12.62 -8.28 4.68
CA GLY A 73 -11.84 -7.57 5.69
C GLY A 73 -10.37 -8.02 5.81
N LYS A 74 -9.86 -8.81 4.86
CA LYS A 74 -8.48 -9.33 4.87
C LYS A 74 -7.47 -8.38 4.28
N VAL A 75 -7.91 -7.42 3.46
CA VAL A 75 -7.07 -6.42 2.81
C VAL A 75 -7.68 -5.04 2.93
N GLU A 76 -6.82 -4.04 3.11
CA GLU A 76 -7.19 -2.64 3.08
C GLU A 76 -6.17 -1.86 2.25
N PHE A 77 -6.62 -1.13 1.24
CA PHE A 77 -5.78 -0.17 0.51
C PHE A 77 -5.89 1.19 1.17
N TYR A 78 -4.82 1.96 1.11
CA TYR A 78 -4.73 3.29 1.70
C TYR A 78 -4.13 4.28 0.71
N ILE A 79 -4.65 5.50 0.73
CA ILE A 79 -4.05 6.66 0.08
C ILE A 79 -4.18 7.87 1.01
N SER A 80 -3.11 8.65 1.09
CA SER A 80 -3.12 10.04 1.55
C SER A 80 -2.42 10.88 0.49
N SER A 81 -3.11 11.86 -0.06
CA SER A 81 -2.59 12.75 -1.09
C SER A 81 -3.20 14.13 -0.92
N PRO A 82 -2.77 14.87 0.13
CA PRO A 82 -3.13 16.27 0.30
C PRO A 82 -2.53 17.12 -0.83
N GLN A 83 -2.98 18.37 -0.96
CA GLN A 83 -2.47 19.30 -1.97
C GLN A 83 -0.95 19.51 -1.88
N TRP A 84 -0.45 19.66 -0.65
CA TRP A 84 0.96 19.93 -0.36
C TRP A 84 1.49 18.87 0.62
N ARG A 85 1.37 19.15 1.90
CA ARG A 85 1.76 18.25 2.99
C ARG A 85 0.58 18.02 3.92
N GLY A 86 0.59 16.89 4.60
CA GLY A 86 -0.52 16.49 5.46
C GLY A 86 -0.06 15.78 6.72
N SER A 87 -1.00 15.63 7.63
CA SER A 87 -0.83 14.70 8.73
C SER A 87 -0.98 13.28 8.19
N ASN A 88 -0.10 12.37 8.63
CA ASN A 88 -0.24 10.92 8.41
C ASN A 88 -0.59 10.20 9.72
N GLY A 89 -1.27 10.90 10.64
CA GLY A 89 -1.61 10.38 11.97
C GLY A 89 -2.56 9.18 11.95
N ASP A 90 -3.37 9.04 10.90
CA ASP A 90 -4.29 7.91 10.70
C ASP A 90 -3.58 6.59 10.32
N ILE A 91 -2.29 6.65 9.97
CA ILE A 91 -1.44 5.48 9.77
C ILE A 91 -0.29 5.38 10.79
N ALA A 92 -0.32 6.19 11.86
CA ALA A 92 0.68 6.12 12.92
C ALA A 92 0.83 4.69 13.47
N ILE A 93 2.04 4.34 13.89
CA ILE A 93 2.33 3.04 14.52
C ILE A 93 1.71 3.03 15.91
N ASP A 94 0.87 2.05 16.20
CA ASP A 94 0.48 1.76 17.58
C ASP A 94 1.58 0.94 18.24
N GLU A 95 2.47 1.60 18.97
CA GLU A 95 3.62 0.94 19.61
C GLU A 95 3.23 -0.16 20.61
N LYS A 96 1.98 -0.20 21.09
CA LYS A 96 1.51 -1.28 21.96
C LYS A 96 1.31 -2.56 21.17
N THR A 97 0.72 -2.48 19.98
CA THR A 97 0.25 -3.64 19.22
C THR A 97 1.05 -3.92 17.94
N GLU A 98 1.87 -2.98 17.49
CA GLU A 98 2.60 -3.03 16.23
C GLU A 98 4.09 -2.77 16.41
N LYS A 99 4.87 -3.11 15.38
CA LYS A 99 6.29 -2.79 15.27
C LYS A 99 6.64 -2.45 13.83
N LYS A 100 7.58 -1.52 13.66
CA LYS A 100 8.26 -1.32 12.38
C LYS A 100 9.16 -2.52 12.10
N VAL A 101 9.07 -3.10 10.92
CA VAL A 101 9.81 -4.31 10.53
C VAL A 101 10.89 -3.98 9.51
N ASP A 102 10.61 -3.02 8.63
CA ASP A 102 11.51 -2.68 7.54
C ASP A 102 11.34 -1.21 7.13
N GLU A 103 12.40 -0.62 6.62
CA GLU A 103 12.40 0.69 5.96
C GLU A 103 13.53 0.80 4.95
N GLU A 104 13.17 1.26 3.76
CA GLU A 104 14.09 1.53 2.67
C GLU A 104 13.84 2.94 2.14
N VAL A 105 14.91 3.73 1.99
CA VAL A 105 14.84 5.07 1.41
C VAL A 105 15.53 5.09 0.07
N GLN A 106 14.79 5.49 -0.96
CA GLN A 106 15.28 5.70 -2.31
C GLN A 106 15.21 7.18 -2.66
N LYS A 107 16.27 7.69 -3.30
CA LYS A 107 16.32 9.05 -3.84
C LYS A 107 16.46 8.97 -5.35
N ASN A 108 15.43 9.41 -6.06
CA ASN A 108 15.40 9.42 -7.51
C ASN A 108 15.23 10.87 -7.98
N LYS A 109 15.80 11.26 -9.12
CA LYS A 109 15.79 12.64 -9.66
C LYS A 109 14.46 13.39 -9.39
N GLY A 110 14.45 14.25 -8.38
CA GLY A 110 13.29 15.07 -7.97
C GLY A 110 12.50 14.60 -6.76
N ARG A 111 12.62 13.33 -6.33
CA ARG A 111 11.81 12.73 -5.25
C ARG A 111 12.61 11.89 -4.26
N LYS A 112 12.14 11.89 -3.01
CA LYS A 112 12.48 10.93 -1.97
C LYS A 112 11.31 9.97 -1.80
N VAL A 113 11.58 8.67 -1.89
CA VAL A 113 10.60 7.62 -1.65
C VAL A 113 11.06 6.79 -0.46
N THR A 114 10.25 6.74 0.59
CA THR A 114 10.45 5.86 1.75
C THR A 114 9.44 4.73 1.67
N TYR A 115 9.94 3.51 1.53
CA TYR A 115 9.15 2.30 1.73
C TYR A 115 9.28 1.90 3.19
N PHE A 116 8.17 1.62 3.86
CA PHE A 116 8.23 1.12 5.23
C PHE A 116 7.15 0.09 5.49
N THR A 117 7.49 -0.88 6.35
CA THR A 117 6.64 -2.00 6.72
C THR A 117 6.39 -1.99 8.22
N ILE A 118 5.12 -2.12 8.59
CA ILE A 118 4.65 -2.25 9.96
C ILE A 118 3.93 -3.59 10.07
N ALA A 119 4.21 -4.35 11.13
CA ALA A 119 3.50 -5.60 11.40
C ALA A 119 2.89 -5.60 12.79
N ALA A 120 1.74 -6.25 12.91
CA ALA A 120 1.15 -6.55 14.20
C ALA A 120 2.09 -7.48 14.99
N LYS A 121 2.31 -7.22 16.27
CA LYS A 121 3.17 -8.03 17.14
C LYS A 121 2.65 -9.46 17.31
N ASN A 122 1.34 -9.65 17.21
CA ASN A 122 0.69 -10.97 17.24
C ASN A 122 0.65 -11.68 15.87
N GLY A 123 1.24 -11.09 14.82
CA GLY A 123 1.27 -11.66 13.47
C GLY A 123 -0.05 -11.61 12.71
N SER A 124 -1.07 -10.89 13.20
CA SER A 124 -2.41 -10.87 12.58
C SER A 124 -2.49 -10.10 11.25
N TYR A 125 -1.55 -9.18 10.99
CA TYR A 125 -1.47 -8.45 9.72
C TYR A 125 -0.09 -7.82 9.52
N THR A 126 0.15 -7.43 8.27
CA THR A 126 1.23 -6.55 7.84
C THR A 126 0.65 -5.38 7.05
N ARG A 127 1.22 -4.19 7.20
CA ARG A 127 0.91 -3.03 6.36
C ARG A 127 2.19 -2.42 5.81
N THR A 128 2.21 -2.20 4.49
CA THR A 128 3.35 -1.64 3.76
C THR A 128 2.92 -0.36 3.08
N TYR A 129 3.81 0.62 3.09
CA TYR A 129 3.56 1.94 2.55
C TYR A 129 4.71 2.39 1.66
N GLN A 130 4.36 3.18 0.65
CA GLN A 130 5.26 4.00 -0.13
C GLN A 130 4.91 5.46 0.19
N HIS A 131 5.76 6.12 0.98
CA HIS A 131 5.68 7.56 1.22
C HIS A 131 6.61 8.27 0.24
N THR A 132 6.03 9.11 -0.60
CA THR A 132 6.78 9.91 -1.57
C THR A 132 6.75 11.36 -1.14
N THR A 133 7.90 12.02 -1.19
CA THR A 133 8.04 13.45 -0.98
C THR A 133 8.80 14.02 -2.17
N GLU A 134 8.34 15.15 -2.72
CA GLU A 134 9.17 15.94 -3.63
C GLU A 134 10.42 16.44 -2.89
N ASN A 135 11.55 16.57 -3.58
CA ASN A 135 12.84 16.87 -2.94
C ASN A 135 12.89 18.26 -2.30
N ASP A 136 12.11 19.20 -2.83
CA ASP A 136 11.92 20.54 -2.25
C ASP A 136 10.97 20.52 -1.04
N GLY A 137 10.36 19.37 -0.74
CA GLY A 137 9.43 19.17 0.36
C GLY A 137 8.06 19.81 0.14
N THR A 138 7.74 20.27 -1.08
CA THR A 138 6.49 21.00 -1.37
C THR A 138 5.27 20.09 -1.36
N ALA A 139 5.42 18.85 -1.84
CA ALA A 139 4.34 17.88 -1.91
C ALA A 139 4.74 16.53 -1.30
N GLU A 140 3.77 15.86 -0.67
CA GLU A 140 3.91 14.48 -0.23
C GLU A 140 2.62 13.68 -0.44
N TRP A 141 2.80 12.37 -0.64
CA TRP A 141 1.68 11.44 -0.64
C TRP A 141 2.13 10.07 -0.15
N VAL A 142 1.19 9.31 0.38
CA VAL A 142 1.41 7.96 0.89
C VAL A 142 0.40 7.04 0.22
N ILE A 143 0.87 5.90 -0.27
CA ILE A 143 0.01 4.82 -0.76
C ILE A 143 0.42 3.51 -0.09
N GLY A 144 -0.55 2.70 0.30
CA GLY A 144 -0.25 1.47 1.05
C GLY A 144 -1.28 0.39 0.94
N ILE A 145 -0.89 -0.77 1.46
CA ILE A 145 -1.72 -1.96 1.60
C ILE A 145 -1.49 -2.59 2.97
N LYS A 146 -2.59 -2.89 3.65
CA LYS A 146 -2.64 -3.78 4.82
C LYS A 146 -3.23 -5.12 4.39
N TYR A 147 -2.66 -6.22 4.88
CA TYR A 147 -3.11 -7.58 4.56
C TYR A 147 -2.89 -8.52 5.74
N ALA A 148 -3.81 -9.47 5.92
CA ALA A 148 -3.77 -10.45 7.02
C ALA A 148 -2.64 -11.49 6.86
N GLY A 149 -2.29 -11.85 5.62
CA GLY A 149 -1.19 -12.78 5.34
C GLY A 149 -0.84 -12.83 3.85
N GLN A 150 0.21 -13.58 3.51
CA GLN A 150 0.77 -13.59 2.15
C GLN A 150 -0.25 -14.02 1.09
N LYS A 151 -1.07 -15.04 1.38
CA LYS A 151 -2.16 -15.48 0.49
C LYS A 151 -3.15 -14.37 0.15
N ASP A 152 -3.45 -13.50 1.12
CA ASP A 152 -4.41 -12.41 0.96
C ASP A 152 -3.75 -11.28 0.15
N TYR A 153 -2.48 -10.97 0.43
CA TYR A 153 -1.69 -10.07 -0.41
C TYR A 153 -1.68 -10.54 -1.86
N ASP A 154 -1.32 -11.80 -2.12
CA ASP A 154 -1.21 -12.35 -3.47
C ASP A 154 -2.54 -12.31 -4.22
N ARG A 155 -3.65 -12.64 -3.53
CA ARG A 155 -5.00 -12.57 -4.08
C ARG A 155 -5.36 -11.18 -4.58
N TYR A 156 -4.99 -10.13 -3.83
CA TYR A 156 -5.35 -8.74 -4.15
C TYR A 156 -4.21 -7.95 -4.82
N LYS A 157 -3.04 -8.56 -5.07
CA LYS A 157 -1.85 -7.89 -5.60
C LYS A 157 -2.10 -7.16 -6.91
N SER A 158 -2.77 -7.82 -7.86
CA SER A 158 -3.11 -7.23 -9.16
C SER A 158 -3.99 -5.98 -9.00
N ASP A 159 -4.98 -6.03 -8.12
CA ASP A 159 -5.88 -4.92 -7.83
C ASP A 159 -5.16 -3.78 -7.12
N TYR A 160 -4.25 -4.10 -6.20
CA TYR A 160 -3.41 -3.11 -5.52
C TYR A 160 -2.48 -2.37 -6.49
N LEU A 161 -1.85 -3.09 -7.42
CA LEU A 161 -0.99 -2.47 -8.42
C LEU A 161 -1.78 -1.52 -9.33
N LYS A 162 -3.02 -1.89 -9.71
CA LYS A 162 -3.90 -1.02 -10.48
C LYS A 162 -4.38 0.19 -9.67
N PHE A 163 -4.75 -0.01 -8.40
CA PHE A 163 -5.08 1.08 -7.47
C PHE A 163 -3.93 2.08 -7.41
N LYS A 164 -2.70 1.60 -7.14
CA LYS A 164 -1.50 2.43 -7.09
C LYS A 164 -1.19 3.16 -8.39
N GLY A 165 -1.27 2.47 -9.53
CA GLY A 165 -1.01 3.07 -10.84
C GLY A 165 -2.09 4.02 -11.34
N SER A 166 -3.24 4.10 -10.67
CA SER A 166 -4.36 4.95 -11.08
C SER A 166 -4.40 6.32 -10.43
N LEU A 167 -3.52 6.59 -9.46
CA LEU A 167 -3.45 7.86 -8.75
C LEU A 167 -3.24 9.01 -9.74
N LYS A 168 -4.16 9.97 -9.73
CA LYS A 168 -4.02 11.26 -10.40
C LYS A 168 -4.12 12.35 -9.35
N GLN A 169 -3.09 13.19 -9.25
CA GLN A 169 -3.04 14.29 -8.30
C GLN A 169 -3.38 15.61 -8.98
N TYR A 170 -3.93 16.54 -8.20
CA TYR A 170 -4.24 17.90 -8.60
C TYR A 170 -3.43 18.88 -7.74
N ALA A 171 -3.16 20.05 -8.28
CA ALA A 171 -2.56 21.17 -7.57
C ALA A 171 -3.20 22.47 -8.08
N ASP A 172 -3.14 23.54 -7.28
CA ASP A 172 -3.58 24.85 -7.76
C ASP A 172 -2.59 25.37 -8.81
N GLY A 173 -3.11 25.79 -9.97
CA GLY A 173 -2.32 26.44 -11.02
C GLY A 173 -2.04 25.61 -12.29
N LEU A 174 -2.82 24.57 -12.57
CA LEU A 174 -2.90 23.91 -13.89
C LEU A 174 -4.29 24.05 -14.51
#